data_AF-A0A7Y0QG29-F1
#
_entry.id   AF-A0A7Y0QG29-F1
#
_cell.length_a   1.000
_cell.length_b   1.000
_cell.length_c   1.000
_cell.angle_alpha   90.00
_cell.angle_beta   90.00
_cell.angle_gamma   90.00
#
_symmetry.space_group_name_H-M   'P 1'
#
loop_
_entity.id
_entity.type
_entity.pdbx_description
1 polymer ?
#
loop_
_entity_poly.entity_id
_entity_poly.type
_entity_poly.pdbx_seq_one_letter_code
_entity_poly.pdbx_strand_id
1 'polypeptide(L)'
;IFWRGLRRTGRGGGAALETLVGELERSAAANLEGAGRAAEHALRDRLAARTAPAGGPALVGAWPAAGRDVDRRTRARAGAADWTAMAQQAVHVLRSAPDPGSARRAQQAVDALGERGLAAVALAAAAGLDPAAVVLEALLGDDAGLVRAALQGALVERAQEQAAREGADLVSRLDGPDLAPDAASRLRLRFAVLKGLT
;
A
#
# COMPACT_ATOMS: atom_id res chain seq x y z
N ILE A 1 8.29 28.43 25.38
CA ILE A 1 6.97 28.79 25.93
C ILE A 1 6.04 29.11 24.75
N PHE A 2 5.32 28.12 24.18
CA PHE A 2 4.39 28.36 23.05
C PHE A 2 3.18 27.40 22.96
N TRP A 3 2.85 26.64 24.03
CA TRP A 3 1.82 25.59 23.96
C TRP A 3 0.54 25.87 24.77
N ARG A 4 0.18 27.15 25.01
CA ARG A 4 -1.03 27.49 25.80
C ARG A 4 -2.33 27.68 25.01
N GLY A 5 -2.31 27.55 23.67
CA GLY A 5 -3.47 27.84 22.80
C GLY A 5 -4.28 26.65 22.27
N LEU A 6 -3.78 25.42 22.34
CA LEU A 6 -4.35 24.30 21.56
C LEU A 6 -5.70 23.75 22.03
N ARG A 7 -6.15 24.08 23.24
CA ARG A 7 -7.39 23.49 23.79
C ARG A 7 -8.67 24.01 23.16
N ARG A 8 -8.65 25.21 22.55
CA ARG A 8 -9.84 25.83 21.93
C ARG A 8 -9.99 25.50 20.44
N THR A 9 -8.94 24.97 19.81
CA THR A 9 -8.89 24.50 18.42
C THR A 9 -9.20 23.00 18.24
N GLY A 10 -9.43 22.25 19.33
CA GLY A 10 -9.59 20.79 19.29
C GLY A 10 -10.70 20.27 18.37
N ARG A 11 -11.80 21.01 18.18
CA ARG A 11 -12.87 20.62 17.25
C ARG A 11 -12.54 20.86 15.78
N GLY A 12 -11.79 21.93 15.48
CA GLY A 12 -11.33 22.23 14.10
C GLY A 12 -10.13 21.37 13.69
N GLY A 13 -9.22 21.10 14.63
CA GLY A 13 -8.06 20.24 14.42
C GLY A 13 -8.46 18.79 14.11
N GLY A 14 -9.47 18.26 14.80
CA GLY A 14 -10.00 16.92 14.51
C GLY A 14 -10.54 16.80 13.08
N ALA A 15 -11.33 17.78 12.60
CA ALA A 15 -11.86 17.77 11.24
C ALA A 15 -10.76 17.88 10.17
N ALA A 16 -9.72 18.68 10.41
CA ALA A 16 -8.57 18.78 9.52
C ALA A 16 -7.77 17.46 9.44
N LEU A 17 -7.60 16.78 10.57
CA LEU A 17 -6.91 15.49 10.62
C LEU A 17 -7.71 14.39 9.92
N GLU A 18 -9.03 14.33 10.11
CA GLU A 18 -9.90 13.38 9.39
C GLU A 18 -9.86 13.64 7.87
N THR A 19 -9.82 14.92 7.46
CA THR A 19 -9.64 15.29 6.05
C THR A 19 -8.29 14.79 5.51
N LEU A 20 -7.20 15.00 6.27
CA LEU A 20 -5.86 14.53 5.89
C LEU A 20 -5.81 13.01 5.76
N VAL A 21 -6.37 12.28 6.72
CA VAL A 21 -6.43 10.79 6.65
C VAL A 21 -7.20 10.35 5.41
N GLY A 22 -8.34 11.00 5.12
CA GLY A 22 -9.11 10.73 3.91
C GLY A 22 -8.34 11.00 2.61
N GLU A 23 -7.52 12.05 2.56
CA GLU A 23 -6.64 12.31 1.40
C GLU A 23 -5.49 11.30 1.29
N LEU A 24 -4.88 10.92 2.41
CA LEU A 24 -3.83 9.90 2.43
C LEU A 24 -4.35 8.54 1.99
N GLU A 25 -5.55 8.15 2.45
CA GLU A 25 -6.20 6.92 2.00
C GLU A 25 -6.53 6.94 0.51
N ARG A 26 -7.10 8.06 0.00
CA ARG A 26 -7.34 8.24 -1.43
C ARG A 26 -6.07 8.17 -2.25
N SER A 27 -5.00 8.82 -1.80
CA SER A 27 -3.69 8.81 -2.45
C SER A 27 -3.07 7.41 -2.47
N ALA A 28 -3.10 6.70 -1.33
CA ALA A 28 -2.66 5.32 -1.25
C ALA A 28 -3.45 4.41 -2.19
N ALA A 29 -4.78 4.53 -2.21
CA ALA A 29 -5.63 3.76 -3.13
C ALA A 29 -5.30 4.03 -4.60
N ALA A 30 -5.06 5.30 -4.97
CA ALA A 30 -4.64 5.66 -6.33
C ALA A 30 -3.28 5.07 -6.71
N ASN A 31 -2.30 5.09 -5.79
CA ASN A 31 -0.99 4.49 -6.00
C ASN A 31 -1.05 2.96 -6.13
N LEU A 32 -1.86 2.30 -5.29
CA LEU A 32 -2.08 0.85 -5.37
C LEU A 32 -2.79 0.45 -6.68
N GLU A 33 -3.79 1.22 -7.10
CA GLU A 33 -4.44 1.03 -8.41
C GLU A 33 -3.43 1.24 -9.56
N GLY A 34 -2.59 2.28 -9.45
CA GLY A 34 -1.51 2.57 -10.38
C GLY A 34 -0.49 1.43 -10.50
N ALA A 35 -0.09 0.83 -9.38
CA ALA A 35 0.82 -0.32 -9.37
C ALA A 35 0.24 -1.52 -10.15
N GLY A 36 -1.04 -1.84 -9.94
CA GLY A 36 -1.73 -2.89 -10.72
C GLY A 36 -1.80 -2.56 -12.22
N ARG A 37 -2.12 -1.31 -12.58
CA ARG A 37 -2.15 -0.88 -13.99
C ARG A 37 -0.77 -0.96 -14.65
N ALA A 38 0.28 -0.53 -13.93
CA ALA A 38 1.65 -0.60 -14.42
C ALA A 38 2.10 -2.05 -14.64
N ALA A 39 1.75 -2.96 -13.71
CA ALA A 39 2.01 -4.38 -13.85
C ALA A 39 1.28 -4.99 -15.06
N GLU A 40 0.00 -4.68 -15.24
CA GLU A 40 -0.75 -5.12 -16.43
C GLU A 40 -0.07 -4.63 -17.72
N HIS A 41 0.30 -3.35 -17.79
CA HIS A 41 0.92 -2.76 -18.97
C HIS A 41 2.25 -3.45 -19.29
N ALA A 42 3.11 -3.62 -18.29
CA ALA A 42 4.39 -4.31 -18.45
C ALA A 42 4.22 -5.77 -18.92
N LEU A 43 3.22 -6.49 -18.40
CA LEU A 43 2.92 -7.85 -18.84
C LEU A 43 2.42 -7.88 -20.30
N ARG A 44 1.52 -6.97 -20.67
CA ARG A 44 1.02 -6.86 -22.06
C ARG A 44 2.14 -6.53 -23.04
N ASP A 45 2.97 -5.54 -22.73
CA ASP A 45 4.11 -5.15 -23.56
C ASP A 45 5.07 -6.33 -23.78
N ARG A 46 5.34 -7.09 -22.71
CA ARG A 46 6.23 -8.26 -22.78
C ARG A 46 5.64 -9.39 -23.64
N LEU A 47 4.33 -9.60 -23.60
CA LEU A 47 3.64 -10.64 -24.37
C LEU A 47 3.36 -10.24 -25.83
N ALA A 48 3.29 -8.93 -26.12
CA ALA A 48 3.12 -8.39 -27.47
C ALA A 48 4.44 -8.14 -28.21
N ALA A 49 5.58 -8.13 -27.51
CA ALA A 49 6.89 -7.90 -28.09
C ALA A 49 7.22 -8.91 -29.20
N ARG A 50 8.02 -8.49 -30.19
CA ARG A 50 8.51 -9.40 -31.27
C ARG A 50 9.27 -10.62 -30.75
N THR A 51 9.87 -10.51 -29.57
CA THR A 51 10.60 -11.60 -28.90
C THR A 51 9.71 -12.41 -27.94
N ALA A 52 8.40 -12.18 -27.96
CA ALA A 52 7.47 -12.87 -27.08
C ALA A 52 7.43 -14.38 -27.41
N PRO A 53 7.16 -15.23 -26.41
CA PRO A 53 6.94 -16.65 -26.66
C PRO A 53 5.73 -16.88 -27.57
N ALA A 54 5.74 -18.01 -28.29
CA ALA A 54 4.58 -18.46 -29.06
C ALA A 54 3.32 -18.48 -28.18
N GLY A 55 2.22 -17.95 -28.70
CA GLY A 55 0.96 -17.79 -27.96
C GLY A 55 0.83 -16.50 -27.14
N GLY A 56 1.89 -15.70 -27.00
CA GLY A 56 1.85 -14.40 -26.29
C GLY A 56 0.78 -13.44 -26.83
N PRO A 57 0.73 -13.14 -28.14
CA PRO A 57 -0.31 -12.29 -28.72
C PRO A 57 -1.73 -12.86 -28.57
N ALA A 58 -1.90 -14.18 -28.66
CA ALA A 58 -3.20 -14.84 -28.45
C ALA A 58 -3.66 -14.69 -27.00
N LEU A 59 -2.74 -14.83 -26.03
CA LEU A 59 -3.01 -14.61 -24.62
C LEU A 59 -3.39 -13.16 -24.31
N VAL A 60 -2.74 -12.18 -24.95
CA VAL A 60 -3.12 -10.75 -24.85
C VAL A 60 -4.54 -10.52 -25.37
N GLY A 61 -4.90 -11.13 -26.52
CA GLY A 61 -6.25 -11.06 -27.08
C GLY A 61 -7.30 -11.71 -26.17
N ALA A 62 -6.95 -12.84 -25.54
CA ALA A 62 -7.78 -13.56 -24.58
C ALA A 62 -7.77 -12.95 -23.17
N TRP A 63 -7.09 -11.81 -22.94
CA TRP A 63 -7.02 -11.12 -21.65
C TRP A 63 -7.90 -9.84 -21.65
N PRO A 64 -9.24 -9.97 -21.48
CA PRO A 64 -10.18 -8.87 -21.53
C PRO A 64 -9.91 -7.87 -20.41
N ALA A 65 -10.01 -6.59 -20.76
CA ALA A 65 -9.97 -5.47 -19.82
C ALA A 65 -11.28 -5.32 -19.03
N ALA A 66 -12.41 -5.80 -19.57
CA ALA A 66 -13.73 -5.57 -19.00
C ALA A 66 -13.87 -6.16 -17.57
N GLY A 67 -14.30 -5.34 -16.62
CA GLY A 67 -14.53 -5.71 -15.21
C GLY A 67 -13.29 -5.68 -14.30
N ARG A 68 -12.07 -5.74 -14.85
CA ARG A 68 -10.83 -5.77 -14.06
C ARG A 68 -10.50 -4.45 -13.39
N ASP A 69 -10.85 -3.33 -14.04
CA ASP A 69 -10.64 -2.00 -13.46
C ASP A 69 -11.46 -1.78 -12.19
N VAL A 70 -12.67 -2.35 -12.13
CA VAL A 70 -13.54 -2.25 -10.94
C VAL A 70 -13.00 -3.10 -9.80
N ASP A 71 -12.58 -4.33 -10.08
CA ASP A 71 -11.98 -5.22 -9.06
C ASP A 71 -10.66 -4.64 -8.54
N ARG A 72 -9.76 -4.19 -9.43
CA ARG A 72 -8.50 -3.52 -9.05
C ARG A 72 -8.75 -2.31 -8.17
N ARG A 73 -9.66 -1.41 -8.55
CA ARG A 73 -9.99 -0.23 -7.76
C ARG A 73 -10.58 -0.60 -6.39
N THR A 74 -11.47 -1.58 -6.34
CA THR A 74 -12.06 -2.07 -5.08
C THR A 74 -10.99 -2.60 -4.15
N ARG A 75 -10.08 -3.44 -4.66
CA ARG A 75 -8.97 -4.00 -3.89
C ARG A 75 -7.98 -2.93 -3.44
N ALA A 76 -7.66 -1.97 -4.30
CA ALA A 76 -6.78 -0.86 -3.96
C ALA A 76 -7.35 0.02 -2.83
N ARG A 77 -8.66 0.28 -2.85
CA ARG A 77 -9.37 0.98 -1.77
C ARG A 77 -9.35 0.18 -0.47
N ALA A 78 -9.64 -1.13 -0.53
CA ALA A 78 -9.57 -1.99 0.65
C ALA A 78 -8.15 -2.02 1.24
N GLY A 79 -7.12 -2.18 0.41
CA GLY A 79 -5.73 -2.17 0.86
C GLY A 79 -5.30 -0.83 1.50
N ALA A 80 -5.78 0.29 0.96
CA ALA A 80 -5.54 1.61 1.55
C ALA A 80 -6.24 1.79 2.91
N ALA A 81 -7.50 1.34 3.03
CA ALA A 81 -8.23 1.35 4.30
C ALA A 81 -7.58 0.44 5.36
N ASP A 82 -7.07 -0.72 4.97
CA ASP A 82 -6.32 -1.60 5.88
C ASP A 82 -5.01 -0.95 6.33
N TRP A 83 -4.34 -0.21 5.45
CA TRP A 83 -3.13 0.55 5.79
C TRP A 83 -3.42 1.68 6.79
N THR A 84 -4.52 2.40 6.63
CA THR A 84 -4.93 3.42 7.61
C THR A 84 -5.30 2.80 8.96
N ALA A 85 -5.99 1.65 8.97
CA ALA A 85 -6.28 0.89 10.18
C ALA A 85 -5.01 0.38 10.89
N MET A 86 -4.00 -0.06 10.13
CA MET A 86 -2.71 -0.49 10.67
C MET A 86 -2.00 0.62 11.45
N ALA A 87 -2.10 1.88 11.03
CA ALA A 87 -1.52 2.99 11.77
C ALA A 87 -2.18 3.21 13.15
N GLN A 88 -3.51 3.03 13.23
CA GLN A 88 -4.22 3.08 14.50
C GLN A 88 -3.77 1.94 15.43
N GLN A 89 -3.63 0.73 14.87
CA GLN A 89 -3.12 -0.42 15.61
C GLN A 89 -1.68 -0.22 16.09
N ALA A 90 -0.82 0.38 15.26
CA ALA A 90 0.57 0.68 15.64
C ALA A 90 0.64 1.64 16.83
N VAL A 91 -0.21 2.68 16.86
CA VAL A 91 -0.34 3.57 18.01
C VAL A 91 -0.80 2.82 19.26
N HIS A 92 -1.78 1.92 19.13
CA HIS A 92 -2.25 1.11 20.24
C HIS A 92 -1.13 0.22 20.81
N VAL A 93 -0.39 -0.48 19.95
CA VAL A 93 0.74 -1.34 20.35
C VAL A 93 1.83 -0.54 21.06
N LEU A 94 2.18 0.64 20.56
CA LEU A 94 3.21 1.49 21.19
C LEU A 94 2.86 1.90 22.63
N ARG A 95 1.59 2.16 22.93
CA ARG A 95 1.15 2.49 24.30
C ARG A 95 1.28 1.32 25.27
N SER A 96 1.31 0.09 24.75
CA SER A 96 1.50 -1.14 25.50
C SER A 96 2.90 -1.74 25.28
N ALA A 97 3.85 -0.94 24.80
CA ALA A 97 5.22 -1.39 24.56
C ALA A 97 5.86 -1.89 25.87
N PRO A 98 6.68 -2.97 25.82
CA PRO A 98 7.39 -3.47 26.99
C PRO A 98 8.37 -2.45 27.59
N ASP A 99 8.93 -1.56 26.77
CA ASP A 99 9.78 -0.47 27.25
C ASP A 99 8.92 0.65 27.88
N PRO A 100 9.09 0.94 29.19
CA PRO A 100 8.30 1.98 29.86
C PRO A 100 8.53 3.39 29.29
N GLY A 101 9.71 3.66 28.72
CA GLY A 101 10.05 4.94 28.10
C GLY A 101 9.22 5.18 26.84
N SER A 102 9.23 4.21 25.92
CA SER A 102 8.42 4.18 24.71
C SER A 102 6.92 4.28 25.02
N ALA A 103 6.41 3.45 25.92
CA ALA A 103 5.00 3.46 26.31
C ALA A 103 4.57 4.83 26.88
N ARG A 104 5.42 5.44 27.73
CA ARG A 104 5.15 6.77 28.29
C ARG A 104 5.16 7.87 27.22
N ARG A 105 6.12 7.85 26.28
CA ARG A 105 6.17 8.82 25.17
C ARG A 105 4.93 8.68 24.27
N ALA A 106 4.58 7.46 23.91
CA ALA A 106 3.38 7.18 23.12
C ALA A 106 2.11 7.67 23.83
N GLN A 107 1.98 7.44 25.15
CA GLN A 107 0.86 7.96 25.92
C GLN A 107 0.82 9.49 25.94
N GLN A 108 1.97 10.16 26.13
CA GLN A 108 2.05 11.62 26.09
C GLN A 108 1.68 12.20 24.73
N ALA A 109 2.11 11.55 23.64
CA ALA A 109 1.75 11.94 22.28
C ALA A 109 0.24 11.78 22.04
N VAL A 110 -0.37 10.71 22.56
CA VAL A 110 -1.82 10.51 22.52
C VAL A 110 -2.57 11.50 23.39
N ASP A 111 -2.06 11.88 24.56
CA ASP A 111 -2.67 12.92 25.40
C ASP A 111 -2.65 14.30 24.69
N ALA A 112 -1.64 14.54 23.84
CA ALA A 112 -1.48 15.78 23.10
C ALA A 112 -2.32 15.84 21.80
N LEU A 113 -2.36 14.77 21.02
CA LEU A 113 -2.95 14.74 19.67
C LEU A 113 -4.22 13.88 19.57
N GLY A 114 -4.50 13.05 20.56
CA GLY A 114 -5.41 11.91 20.45
C GLY A 114 -4.81 10.76 19.63
N GLU A 115 -5.39 9.57 19.76
CA GLU A 115 -4.93 8.37 19.04
C GLU A 115 -5.00 8.55 17.52
N ARG A 116 -6.13 9.09 17.03
CA ARG A 116 -6.32 9.36 15.60
C ARG A 116 -5.35 10.41 15.07
N GLY A 117 -5.03 11.42 15.87
CA GLY A 117 -4.08 12.46 15.47
C GLY A 117 -2.67 11.93 15.35
N LEU A 118 -2.23 11.10 16.31
CA LEU A 118 -0.93 10.43 16.22
C LEU A 118 -0.87 9.45 15.03
N ALA A 119 -1.93 8.68 14.78
CA ALA A 119 -2.02 7.80 13.62
C ALA A 119 -1.97 8.59 12.30
N ALA A 120 -2.65 9.73 12.20
CA ALA A 120 -2.62 10.61 11.03
C ALA A 120 -1.21 11.16 10.76
N VAL A 121 -0.48 11.59 11.81
CA VAL A 121 0.91 12.03 11.70
C VAL A 121 1.81 10.87 11.25
N ALA A 122 1.62 9.67 11.78
CA ALA A 122 2.38 8.48 11.38
C ALA A 122 2.13 8.11 9.90
N LEU A 123 0.87 8.16 9.44
CA LEU A 123 0.52 7.95 8.03
C LEU A 123 1.13 9.01 7.11
N ALA A 124 1.06 10.28 7.49
CA ALA A 124 1.66 11.38 6.74
C ALA A 124 3.20 11.22 6.63
N ALA A 125 3.87 10.85 7.72
CA ALA A 125 5.30 10.56 7.74
C ALA A 125 5.65 9.36 6.84
N ALA A 126 4.86 8.28 6.93
CA ALA A 126 5.04 7.10 6.09
C ALA A 126 4.81 7.39 4.60
N ALA A 127 3.87 8.28 4.28
CA ALA A 127 3.64 8.78 2.93
C ALA A 127 4.74 9.73 2.41
N GLY A 128 5.77 10.04 3.21
CA GLY A 128 6.91 10.85 2.81
C GLY A 128 6.74 12.36 3.04
N LEU A 129 5.80 12.78 3.89
CA LEU A 129 5.70 14.18 4.30
C LEU A 129 6.75 14.49 5.39
N ASP A 130 7.88 15.09 5.00
CA ASP A 130 8.99 15.41 5.90
C ASP A 130 8.58 16.16 7.18
N PRO A 131 7.69 17.18 7.13
CA PRO A 131 7.25 17.85 8.36
C PRO A 131 6.57 16.91 9.34
N ALA A 132 5.81 15.93 8.84
CA ALA A 132 5.16 14.93 9.68
C ALA A 132 6.18 13.94 10.27
N ALA A 133 7.22 13.57 9.52
CA ALA A 133 8.32 12.74 10.03
C ALA A 133 9.04 13.43 11.20
N VAL A 134 9.38 14.72 11.05
CA VAL A 134 10.01 15.51 12.13
C VAL A 134 9.11 15.57 13.38
N VAL A 135 7.80 15.77 13.20
CA VAL A 135 6.85 15.77 14.32
C VAL A 135 6.76 14.38 14.97
N LEU A 136 6.72 13.32 14.19
CA LEU A 136 6.66 11.95 14.70
C LEU A 136 7.92 11.60 15.52
N GLU A 137 9.10 11.94 15.00
CA GLU A 137 10.39 11.76 15.68
C GLU A 137 10.46 12.56 16.99
N ALA A 138 9.99 13.81 16.98
CA ALA A 138 9.93 14.63 18.20
C ALA A 138 8.98 14.05 19.27
N LEU A 139 7.93 13.32 18.87
CA LEU A 139 6.94 12.73 19.78
C LEU A 139 7.37 11.37 20.32
N LEU A 140 7.90 10.51 19.46
CA LEU A 140 8.15 9.09 19.77
C LEU A 140 9.64 8.76 19.98
N GLY A 141 10.55 9.63 19.56
CA GLY A 141 11.99 9.34 19.56
C GLY A 141 12.32 8.22 18.59
N ASP A 142 13.16 7.28 19.02
CA ASP A 142 13.66 6.17 18.19
C ASP A 142 12.54 5.28 17.63
N ASP A 143 11.40 5.19 18.31
CA ASP A 143 10.24 4.41 17.88
C ASP A 143 9.59 4.97 16.60
N ALA A 144 9.79 6.26 16.30
CA ALA A 144 9.23 6.89 15.10
C ALA A 144 9.72 6.22 13.81
N GLY A 145 11.01 5.85 13.77
CA GLY A 145 11.62 5.18 12.63
C GLY A 145 11.01 3.80 12.38
N LEU A 146 10.75 3.05 13.44
CA LEU A 146 10.14 1.71 13.38
C LEU A 146 8.70 1.77 12.85
N VAL A 147 7.89 2.70 13.39
CA VAL A 147 6.51 2.91 12.93
C VAL A 147 6.49 3.31 11.46
N ARG A 148 7.33 4.29 11.07
CA ARG A 148 7.42 4.76 9.68
C ARG A 148 7.81 3.62 8.74
N ALA A 149 8.84 2.85 9.09
CA ALA A 149 9.32 1.73 8.28
C ALA A 149 8.25 0.63 8.14
N ALA A 150 7.54 0.29 9.22
CA ALA A 150 6.47 -0.70 9.18
C ALA A 150 5.31 -0.26 8.26
N LEU A 151 4.87 1.00 8.36
CA LEU A 151 3.80 1.55 7.52
C LEU A 151 4.22 1.69 6.05
N GLN A 152 5.48 2.03 5.78
CA GLN A 152 6.04 2.06 4.43
C GLN A 152 6.13 0.66 3.83
N GLY A 153 6.66 -0.30 4.59
CA GLY A 153 6.73 -1.70 4.20
C GLY A 153 5.35 -2.26 3.84
N ALA A 154 4.34 -1.97 4.67
CA ALA A 154 2.96 -2.40 4.43
C ALA A 154 2.35 -1.84 3.13
N LEU A 155 2.70 -0.62 2.72
CA LEU A 155 2.29 -0.07 1.42
C LEU A 155 3.02 -0.75 0.26
N VAL A 156 4.32 -0.98 0.41
CA VAL A 156 5.13 -1.67 -0.61
C VAL A 156 4.61 -3.09 -0.83
N GLU A 157 4.36 -3.83 0.24
CA GLU A 157 3.78 -5.18 0.20
C GLU A 157 2.44 -5.18 -0.54
N ARG A 158 1.53 -4.26 -0.19
CA ARG A 158 0.23 -4.13 -0.90
C ARG A 158 0.40 -3.77 -2.37
N ALA A 159 1.35 -2.92 -2.73
CA ALA A 159 1.63 -2.60 -4.13
C ALA A 159 2.16 -3.82 -4.89
N GLN A 160 3.04 -4.60 -4.27
CA GLN A 160 3.52 -5.87 -4.80
C GLN A 160 2.38 -6.89 -4.95
N GLU A 161 1.46 -6.97 -4.00
CA GLU A 161 0.26 -7.82 -4.09
C GLU A 161 -0.63 -7.41 -5.26
N GLN A 162 -0.85 -6.10 -5.50
CA GLN A 162 -1.60 -5.63 -6.66
C GLN A 162 -0.93 -6.08 -7.96
N ALA A 163 0.39 -5.95 -8.07
CA ALA A 163 1.15 -6.40 -9.23
C ALA A 163 1.12 -7.92 -9.40
N ALA A 164 1.29 -8.68 -8.32
CA ALA A 164 1.31 -10.15 -8.33
C ALA A 164 -0.04 -10.73 -8.76
N ARG A 165 -1.15 -10.08 -8.39
CA ARG A 165 -2.51 -10.49 -8.81
C ARG A 165 -2.70 -10.40 -10.32
N GLU A 166 -2.20 -9.35 -10.97
CA GLU A 166 -2.25 -9.26 -12.44
C GLU A 166 -1.51 -10.43 -13.10
N GLY A 167 -0.40 -10.85 -12.51
CA GLY A 167 0.32 -12.05 -12.93
C GLY A 167 -0.47 -13.35 -12.67
N ALA A 168 -1.13 -13.49 -11.51
CA ALA A 168 -1.94 -14.65 -11.19
C ALA A 168 -3.17 -14.80 -12.12
N ASP A 169 -3.83 -13.67 -12.44
CA ASP A 169 -4.95 -13.60 -13.37
C ASP A 169 -4.53 -13.97 -14.81
N LEU A 170 -3.27 -13.71 -15.17
CA LEU A 170 -2.71 -14.15 -16.44
C LEU A 170 -2.44 -15.67 -16.43
N VAL A 171 -1.89 -16.20 -15.32
CA VAL A 171 -1.59 -17.63 -15.19
C VAL A 171 -2.84 -18.49 -15.27
N SER A 172 -3.94 -18.09 -14.63
CA SER A 172 -5.19 -18.85 -14.67
C SER A 172 -5.76 -19.02 -16.09
N ARG A 173 -5.33 -18.19 -17.04
CA ARG A 173 -5.71 -18.28 -18.46
C ARG A 173 -4.82 -19.20 -19.28
N LEU A 174 -3.65 -19.59 -18.78
CA LEU A 174 -2.76 -20.53 -19.46
C LEU A 174 -3.33 -21.94 -19.53
N ASP A 175 -4.36 -22.24 -18.74
CA ASP A 175 -5.10 -23.51 -18.77
C ASP A 175 -6.29 -23.49 -19.74
N GLY A 176 -6.44 -22.42 -20.54
CA GLY A 176 -7.51 -22.28 -21.53
C GLY A 176 -7.35 -23.20 -22.76
N PRO A 177 -8.47 -23.66 -23.36
CA PRO A 177 -8.47 -24.63 -24.46
C PRO A 177 -7.85 -24.11 -25.76
N ASP A 178 -7.72 -22.79 -25.92
CA ASP A 178 -7.25 -22.14 -27.15
C ASP A 178 -5.71 -22.05 -27.26
N LEU A 179 -4.97 -22.51 -26.24
CA LEU A 179 -3.51 -22.58 -26.26
C LEU A 179 -3.05 -24.00 -26.59
N ALA A 180 -2.21 -24.13 -27.62
CA ALA A 180 -1.53 -25.39 -27.90
C ALA A 180 -0.74 -25.85 -26.65
N PRO A 181 -0.77 -27.14 -26.25
CA PRO A 181 -0.16 -27.63 -25.00
C PRO A 181 1.32 -27.24 -24.83
N ASP A 182 2.09 -27.24 -25.92
CA ASP A 182 3.52 -26.87 -25.92
C ASP A 182 3.74 -25.37 -25.70
N ALA A 183 2.85 -24.53 -26.23
CA ALA A 183 2.90 -23.08 -26.04
C ALA A 183 2.57 -22.72 -24.59
N ALA A 184 1.54 -23.35 -24.02
CA ALA A 184 1.16 -23.21 -22.62
C ALA A 184 2.32 -23.63 -21.68
N SER A 185 2.97 -24.76 -21.96
CA SER A 185 4.09 -25.27 -21.14
C SER A 185 5.31 -24.34 -21.14
N ARG A 186 5.68 -23.76 -22.29
CA ARG A 186 6.79 -22.78 -22.38
C ARG A 186 6.46 -21.47 -21.68
N LEU A 187 5.21 -21.01 -21.77
CA LEU A 187 4.74 -19.82 -21.07
C LEU A 187 4.76 -20.02 -19.55
N ARG A 188 4.30 -21.17 -19.05
CA ARG A 188 4.37 -21.54 -17.62
C ARG A 188 5.81 -21.54 -17.11
N LEU A 189 6.74 -22.18 -17.84
CA LEU A 189 8.16 -22.23 -17.46
C LEU A 189 8.77 -20.83 -17.36
N ARG A 190 8.52 -19.97 -18.36
CA ARG A 190 9.09 -18.62 -18.38
C ARG A 190 8.45 -17.70 -17.34
N PHE A 191 7.18 -17.93 -17.01
CA PHE A 191 6.50 -17.22 -15.93
C PHE A 191 7.05 -17.64 -14.55
N ALA A 192 7.34 -18.94 -14.36
CA ALA A 192 8.01 -19.43 -13.15
C ALA A 192 9.40 -18.81 -12.97
N VAL A 193 10.16 -18.65 -14.06
CA VAL A 193 11.44 -17.93 -14.04
C VAL A 193 11.27 -16.46 -13.66
N LEU A 194 10.26 -15.77 -14.21
CA LEU A 194 9.98 -14.37 -13.83
C LEU A 194 9.61 -14.24 -12.34
N LYS A 195 8.76 -15.15 -11.82
CA LYS A 195 8.42 -15.22 -10.40
C LYS A 195 9.61 -15.54 -9.48
N GLY A 196 10.63 -16.23 -9.99
CA GLY A 196 11.84 -16.55 -9.22
C GLY A 196 12.92 -15.46 -9.24
N LEU A 197 12.76 -14.43 -10.08
CA LEU A 197 13.71 -13.32 -10.23
C LEU A 197 13.23 -12.00 -9.63
N THR A 198 11.97 -11.94 -9.22
CA THR A 198 11.34 -10.84 -8.46
C THR A 198 11.16 -11.23 -7.01
#